data_AF-A2GAB3-F1
#
_entry.id   AF-A2GAB3-F1
#
_cell.length_a   1.000
_cell.length_b   1.000
_cell.length_c   1.000
_cell.angle_alpha   90.00
_cell.angle_beta   90.00
_cell.angle_gamma   90.00
#
_symmetry.space_group_name_H-M   'P 1'
#
loop_
_entity.id
_entity.type
_entity.pdbx_description
1 polymer ?
#
loop_
_entity_poly.entity_id
_entity_poly.type
_entity_poly.pdbx_seq_one_letter_code
_entity_poly.pdbx_strand_id
1 'polypeptide(L)'
;MLLLLVFALFISSNTGIGASVFAKIFLGIDGKHVELPSMFDFGLINSILDMWHSGAIVLAVLIAIMSCAWPYTKIVFMFIVWIMPASKIKLHQRQKALEVLDLLGKWSLVDSYVMILMLIAFRMKINLPPVDETDILQINLFVYPAWGFVTLVVGTILSLGCSQTILAAERYVDKQALIDHGVQALIDADEKKRKEEEELMSDYSYSVTYSYSDGLPSQNPNKRKSDKHGEGVNDSDSMEELDDKEKRNQERARKLQNDVERQQKPPEPEPEPANDDINQPLNPNGNEKKKKYRFKEDKYVVMYLYAEGFILKNLLSICVLLAIIFVLFGSYLKTFSFEFVGLAGWALRLVKAQQYREYSVIDLALQLPEAAEHKNSFGIRFTQAIYILVTNIMPLVHLLGLSILWFVPLKIEGIHILEKACEYMYSWACLDVFVISIVAAVMEISQLAKFMVGDKCVVVDVITQQYFANEDLIRDHLTCFDVITTLLKGSYLVILAAVFHTIATFGVNKYCKKINVDLSELERKRREEKGLTPLLNDKEK
;
A
#
# COMPACT_ATOMS: atom_id res chain seq x y z
N MET A 1 1.12 6.07 20.27
CA MET A 1 2.43 6.76 20.37
C MET A 1 3.08 6.97 19.00
N LEU A 2 3.22 5.93 18.17
CA LEU A 2 3.85 6.08 16.85
C LEU A 2 3.18 7.15 15.95
N LEU A 3 1.84 7.22 15.91
CA LEU A 3 1.12 8.28 15.18
C LEU A 3 1.44 9.70 15.67
N LEU A 4 1.69 9.88 16.98
CA LEU A 4 2.09 11.19 17.54
C LEU A 4 3.53 11.54 17.13
N LEU A 5 4.41 10.55 17.05
CA LEU A 5 5.76 10.74 16.52
C LEU A 5 5.72 11.18 15.05
N VAL A 6 4.91 10.52 14.21
CA VAL A 6 4.74 10.88 12.80
C VAL A 6 4.18 12.31 12.68
N PHE A 7 3.22 12.68 13.52
CA PHE A 7 2.69 14.05 13.57
C PHE A 7 3.76 15.07 13.94
N ALA A 8 4.57 14.79 14.97
CA ALA A 8 5.69 15.64 15.36
C ALA A 8 6.76 15.76 14.24
N LEU A 9 7.02 14.68 13.51
CA LEU A 9 7.95 14.71 12.36
C LEU A 9 7.44 15.60 11.23
N PHE A 10 6.14 15.57 10.89
CA PHE A 10 5.61 16.48 9.87
C PHE A 10 5.60 17.95 10.31
N ILE A 11 5.34 18.22 11.59
CA ILE A 11 5.48 19.59 12.12
C ILE A 11 6.93 20.03 12.00
N SER A 12 7.87 19.21 12.49
CA SER A 12 9.31 19.48 12.40
C SER A 12 9.77 19.71 10.96
N SER A 13 9.24 18.92 10.03
CA SER A 13 9.52 19.05 8.59
C SER A 13 9.07 20.41 8.06
N ASN A 14 7.82 20.78 8.33
CA ASN A 14 7.19 21.95 7.74
C ASN A 14 7.66 23.27 8.36
N THR A 15 8.12 23.24 9.61
CA THR A 15 8.77 24.39 10.26
C THR A 15 10.26 24.50 9.94
N GLY A 16 10.87 23.40 9.50
CA GLY A 16 12.29 23.32 9.20
C GLY A 16 12.63 23.87 7.82
N ILE A 17 13.92 24.19 7.63
CA ILE A 17 14.47 24.42 6.29
C ILE A 17 14.49 23.06 5.56
N GLY A 18 13.94 23.02 4.36
CA GLY A 18 13.89 21.83 3.51
C GLY A 18 15.20 21.64 2.75
N ALA A 19 15.70 22.71 2.11
CA ALA A 19 16.94 22.68 1.36
C ALA A 19 17.66 24.03 1.37
N SER A 20 18.99 24.00 1.27
CA SER A 20 19.83 25.22 1.23
C SER A 20 20.82 25.12 0.07
N VAL A 21 20.97 26.19 -0.69
CA VAL A 21 21.92 26.26 -1.83
C VAL A 21 23.18 26.99 -1.39
N PHE A 22 24.32 26.35 -1.62
CA PHE A 22 25.63 26.89 -1.28
C PHE A 22 26.51 26.93 -2.52
N ALA A 23 27.45 27.87 -2.52
CA ALA A 23 28.50 27.96 -3.53
C ALA A 23 29.87 27.78 -2.86
N LYS A 24 30.67 26.87 -3.41
CA LYS A 24 32.07 26.67 -3.02
C LYS A 24 32.98 27.05 -4.15
N ILE A 25 33.96 27.90 -3.84
CA ILE A 25 34.99 28.33 -4.77
C ILE A 25 36.27 27.59 -4.41
N PHE A 26 36.73 26.70 -5.28
CA PHE A 26 38.01 26.00 -5.16
C PHE A 26 39.09 26.80 -5.88
N LEU A 27 40.17 27.11 -5.17
CA LEU A 27 41.32 27.87 -5.64
C LEU A 27 42.54 26.95 -5.74
N GLY A 28 42.99 26.69 -6.97
CA GLY A 28 44.24 25.98 -7.25
C GLY A 28 44.18 24.47 -6.97
N ILE A 29 45.33 23.80 -7.17
CA ILE A 29 45.49 22.34 -7.02
C ILE A 29 45.50 21.92 -5.54
N ASP A 30 45.80 22.86 -4.62
CA ASP A 30 45.94 22.62 -3.17
C ASP A 30 44.61 22.34 -2.43
N GLY A 31 43.48 22.28 -3.13
CA GLY A 31 42.18 21.94 -2.55
C GLY A 31 41.63 22.98 -1.56
N LYS A 32 42.25 24.16 -1.50
CA LYS A 32 41.75 25.29 -0.71
C LYS A 32 40.42 25.73 -1.31
N HIS A 33 39.39 25.73 -0.47
CA HIS A 33 38.06 26.14 -0.86
C HIS A 33 37.54 27.20 0.09
N VAL A 34 36.81 28.16 -0.48
CA VAL A 34 36.05 29.15 0.27
C VAL A 34 34.59 28.74 0.16
N GLU A 35 33.98 28.50 1.32
CA GLU A 35 32.55 28.25 1.44
C GLU A 35 31.83 29.58 1.59
N LEU A 36 30.96 29.89 0.64
CA LEU A 36 30.07 31.04 0.77
C LEU A 36 28.88 30.66 1.66
N PRO A 37 28.29 31.62 2.42
CA PRO A 37 27.06 31.38 3.18
C PRO A 37 25.92 30.91 2.26
N SER A 38 24.85 30.37 2.86
CA SER A 38 23.68 29.95 2.09
C SER A 38 23.19 31.09 1.21
N MET A 39 23.12 30.84 -0.10
CA MET A 39 22.63 31.82 -1.05
C MET A 39 21.10 31.87 -1.03
N PHE A 40 20.48 30.70 -0.83
CA PHE A 40 19.04 30.50 -0.79
C PHE A 40 18.68 29.38 0.18
N ASP A 41 17.71 29.65 1.05
CA ASP A 41 17.13 28.68 1.97
C ASP A 41 15.66 28.46 1.63
N PHE A 42 15.32 27.22 1.28
CA PHE A 42 13.99 26.80 0.89
C PHE A 42 13.29 26.14 2.08
N GLY A 43 12.45 26.90 2.76
CA GLY A 43 11.44 26.36 3.69
C GLY A 43 10.15 26.07 2.94
N LEU A 44 9.40 25.03 3.34
CA LEU A 44 8.19 24.60 2.62
C LEU A 44 7.16 25.75 2.46
N ILE A 45 6.87 26.47 3.55
CA ILE A 45 5.87 27.55 3.55
C ILE A 45 6.33 28.74 2.72
N ASN A 46 7.59 29.16 2.86
CA ASN A 46 8.15 30.25 2.08
C ASN A 46 8.14 29.91 0.60
N SER A 47 8.59 28.70 0.24
CA SER A 47 8.55 28.21 -1.14
C SER A 47 7.13 28.24 -1.73
N ILE A 48 6.09 27.86 -0.98
CA ILE A 48 4.70 27.92 -1.46
C ILE A 48 4.26 29.36 -1.73
N LEU A 49 4.53 30.29 -0.80
CA LEU A 49 4.18 31.71 -0.97
C LEU A 49 4.94 32.33 -2.16
N ASP A 50 6.22 32.01 -2.27
CA ASP A 50 7.09 32.49 -3.31
C ASP A 50 6.66 31.98 -4.70
N MET A 51 6.32 30.69 -4.82
CA MET A 51 5.74 30.11 -6.04
C MET A 51 4.38 30.73 -6.38
N TRP A 52 3.57 31.06 -5.38
CA TRP A 52 2.30 31.73 -5.60
C TRP A 52 2.49 33.12 -6.20
N HIS A 53 3.47 33.88 -5.68
CA HIS A 53 3.79 35.22 -6.18
C HIS A 53 4.47 35.21 -7.55
N SER A 54 5.24 34.17 -7.89
CA SER A 54 5.92 34.04 -9.18
C SER A 54 5.00 33.61 -10.34
N GLY A 55 3.73 33.26 -10.05
CA GLY A 55 2.76 32.78 -11.02
C GLY A 55 2.69 31.25 -11.13
N ALA A 56 3.55 30.51 -10.43
CA ALA A 56 3.61 29.05 -10.38
C ALA A 56 2.51 28.47 -9.47
N ILE A 57 1.27 28.91 -9.69
CA ILE A 57 0.12 28.62 -8.84
C ILE A 57 -0.17 27.11 -8.81
N VAL A 58 0.00 26.42 -9.93
CA VAL A 58 -0.27 24.97 -10.00
C VAL A 58 0.69 24.21 -9.10
N LEU A 59 1.99 24.50 -9.15
CA LEU A 59 2.99 23.87 -8.28
C LEU A 59 2.79 24.24 -6.80
N ALA A 60 2.51 25.52 -6.52
CA ALA A 60 2.25 26.00 -5.16
C ALA A 60 1.06 25.26 -4.51
N VAL A 61 -0.05 25.15 -5.24
CA VAL A 61 -1.25 24.42 -4.79
C VAL A 61 -0.97 22.93 -4.64
N LEU A 62 -0.26 22.32 -5.61
CA LEU A 62 0.10 20.90 -5.56
C LEU A 62 0.92 20.58 -4.31
N ILE A 63 1.97 21.35 -4.03
CA ILE A 63 2.84 21.15 -2.86
C ILE A 63 2.07 21.45 -1.57
N ALA A 64 1.27 22.52 -1.51
CA ALA A 64 0.46 22.84 -0.34
C ALA A 64 -0.52 21.68 0.00
N ILE A 65 -1.17 21.10 -1.00
CA ILE A 65 -2.11 20.00 -0.77
C ILE A 65 -1.34 18.71 -0.41
N MET A 66 -0.32 18.34 -1.18
CA MET A 66 0.36 17.03 -1.03
C MET A 66 1.31 16.96 0.17
N SER A 67 1.90 18.09 0.61
CA SER A 67 2.84 18.15 1.75
C SER A 67 2.26 18.74 3.03
N CYS A 68 1.21 19.57 2.95
CA CYS A 68 0.59 20.15 4.14
C CYS A 68 -0.81 19.59 4.41
N ALA A 69 -1.76 19.69 3.48
CA ALA A 69 -3.12 19.24 3.79
C ALA A 69 -3.21 17.71 3.94
N TRP A 70 -2.61 16.98 3.01
CA TRP A 70 -2.76 15.54 2.89
C TRP A 70 -2.11 14.74 4.03
N PRO A 71 -0.84 14.97 4.42
CA PRO A 71 -0.19 14.15 5.45
C PRO A 71 -0.86 14.30 6.83
N TYR A 72 -1.35 15.50 7.14
CA TYR A 72 -2.04 15.79 8.39
C TYR A 72 -3.45 15.20 8.39
N THR A 73 -4.19 15.34 7.28
CA THR A 73 -5.51 14.70 7.12
C THR A 73 -5.38 13.19 7.30
N LYS A 74 -4.35 12.57 6.70
CA LYS A 74 -4.06 11.15 6.82
C LYS A 74 -3.81 10.72 8.27
N ILE A 75 -2.98 11.44 9.03
CA ILE A 75 -2.72 11.09 10.44
C ILE A 75 -3.98 11.25 11.28
N VAL A 76 -4.69 12.37 11.13
CA VAL A 76 -5.92 12.62 11.89
C VAL A 76 -6.93 11.51 11.63
N PHE A 77 -7.10 11.11 10.36
CA PHE A 77 -7.97 10.00 10.00
C PHE A 77 -7.53 8.67 10.64
N MET A 78 -6.23 8.33 10.56
CA MET A 78 -5.70 7.13 11.21
C MET A 78 -5.92 7.14 12.72
N PHE A 79 -5.75 8.29 13.36
CA PHE A 79 -5.94 8.46 14.79
C PHE A 79 -7.41 8.31 15.18
N ILE A 80 -8.33 8.90 14.41
CA ILE A 80 -9.78 8.75 14.59
C ILE A 80 -10.18 7.29 14.46
N VAL A 81 -9.72 6.61 13.41
CA VAL A 81 -10.03 5.20 13.18
C VAL A 81 -9.47 4.31 14.30
N TRP A 82 -8.26 4.60 14.78
CA TRP A 82 -7.65 3.86 15.89
C TRP A 82 -8.42 3.98 17.21
N ILE A 83 -8.96 5.16 17.52
CA ILE A 83 -9.67 5.41 18.79
C ILE A 83 -11.15 5.03 18.71
N MET A 84 -11.76 5.07 17.52
CA MET A 84 -13.20 4.93 17.41
C MET A 84 -13.66 3.48 17.74
N PRO A 85 -14.57 3.29 18.71
CA PRO A 85 -15.12 1.98 19.02
C PRO A 85 -15.97 1.46 17.86
N ALA A 86 -15.99 0.13 17.69
CA ALA A 86 -16.72 -0.57 16.63
C ALA A 86 -18.25 -0.29 16.60
N SER A 87 -18.79 0.36 17.63
CA SER A 87 -20.19 0.74 17.73
C SER A 87 -20.63 1.87 16.80
N LYS A 88 -19.71 2.72 16.32
CA LYS A 88 -20.04 3.91 15.51
C LYS A 88 -19.77 3.76 14.02
N ILE A 89 -18.80 2.93 13.62
CA ILE A 89 -18.47 2.67 12.22
C ILE A 89 -18.59 1.19 11.96
N LYS A 90 -19.38 0.82 10.95
CA LYS A 90 -19.47 -0.57 10.47
C LYS A 90 -18.08 -1.05 10.03
N LEU A 91 -17.66 -2.23 10.46
CA LEU A 91 -16.31 -2.77 10.22
C LEU A 91 -15.89 -2.69 8.74
N HIS A 92 -16.80 -3.06 7.82
CA HIS A 92 -16.54 -3.01 6.38
C HIS A 92 -16.22 -1.61 5.84
N GLN A 93 -16.87 -0.57 6.37
CA GLN A 93 -16.61 0.81 5.96
C GLN A 93 -15.26 1.29 6.49
N ARG A 94 -14.91 0.91 7.73
CA ARG A 94 -13.62 1.22 8.35
C ARG A 94 -12.46 0.60 7.58
N GLN A 95 -12.55 -0.69 7.26
CA GLN A 95 -11.54 -1.39 6.47
C GLN A 95 -11.36 -0.74 5.08
N LYS A 96 -12.46 -0.51 4.34
CA LYS A 96 -12.39 0.12 3.02
C LYS A 96 -11.78 1.53 3.07
N ALA A 97 -12.13 2.31 4.08
CA ALA A 97 -11.60 3.67 4.23
C ALA A 97 -10.10 3.64 4.49
N LEU A 98 -9.62 2.73 5.35
CA LEU A 98 -8.19 2.52 5.58
C LEU A 98 -7.46 2.00 4.33
N GLU A 99 -8.06 1.09 3.55
CA GLU A 99 -7.49 0.60 2.29
C GLU A 99 -7.32 1.73 1.27
N VAL A 100 -8.32 2.60 1.14
CA VAL A 100 -8.24 3.80 0.28
C VAL A 100 -7.18 4.77 0.79
N LEU A 101 -7.11 4.97 2.11
CA LEU A 101 -6.13 5.85 2.73
C LEU A 101 -4.69 5.35 2.52
N ASP A 102 -4.47 4.04 2.60
CA ASP A 102 -3.19 3.40 2.35
C ASP A 102 -2.76 3.59 0.89
N LEU A 103 -3.69 3.35 -0.04
CA LEU A 103 -3.46 3.54 -1.46
C LEU A 103 -3.11 4.99 -1.81
N LEU A 104 -3.81 5.95 -1.21
CA LEU A 104 -3.54 7.38 -1.44
C LEU A 104 -2.32 7.88 -0.66
N GLY A 105 -1.79 7.09 0.28
CA GLY A 105 -0.67 7.47 1.14
C GLY A 105 0.61 7.80 0.37
N LYS A 106 0.87 7.09 -0.75
CA LYS A 106 2.08 7.27 -1.57
C LYS A 106 2.20 8.64 -2.23
N TRP A 107 1.08 9.33 -2.44
CA TRP A 107 1.03 10.67 -3.03
C TRP A 107 1.67 11.74 -2.14
N SER A 108 1.88 11.46 -0.85
CA SER A 108 2.64 12.34 0.05
C SER A 108 4.12 12.46 -0.36
N LEU A 109 4.63 11.58 -1.24
CA LEU A 109 6.02 11.63 -1.73
C LEU A 109 6.23 12.57 -2.93
N VAL A 110 5.17 13.20 -3.47
CA VAL A 110 5.29 14.13 -4.62
C VAL A 110 6.35 15.20 -4.37
N ASP A 111 6.27 15.89 -3.23
CA ASP A 111 7.22 16.94 -2.86
C ASP A 111 8.64 16.41 -2.65
N SER A 112 8.77 15.22 -2.09
CA SER A 112 10.07 14.57 -1.96
C SER A 112 10.75 14.36 -3.32
N TYR A 113 9.98 13.99 -4.36
CA TYR A 113 10.49 13.88 -5.72
C TYR A 113 10.82 15.24 -6.34
N VAL A 114 9.97 16.24 -6.16
CA VAL A 114 10.25 17.61 -6.64
C VAL A 114 11.55 18.13 -6.01
N MET A 115 11.76 17.90 -4.71
CA MET A 115 13.00 18.27 -4.02
C MET A 115 14.21 17.52 -4.60
N ILE A 116 14.12 16.20 -4.83
CA ILE A 116 15.18 15.43 -5.49
C ILE A 116 15.54 16.00 -6.87
N LEU A 117 14.53 16.41 -7.66
CA LEU A 117 14.75 17.03 -8.96
C LEU A 117 15.48 18.38 -8.82
N MET A 118 15.13 19.19 -7.81
CA MET A 118 15.86 20.44 -7.53
C MET A 118 17.32 20.18 -7.12
N LEU A 119 17.60 19.20 -6.24
CA LEU A 119 18.99 18.85 -5.86
C LEU A 119 19.86 18.61 -7.10
N ILE A 120 19.30 17.93 -8.10
CA ILE A 120 20.00 17.53 -9.30
C ILE A 120 20.05 18.65 -10.34
N ALA A 121 18.97 19.43 -10.46
CA ALA A 121 18.92 20.61 -11.34
C ALA A 121 19.98 21.65 -10.95
N PHE A 122 20.14 21.94 -9.65
CA PHE A 122 21.06 22.98 -9.17
C PHE A 122 22.50 22.55 -8.97
N ARG A 123 22.83 21.27 -9.20
CA ARG A 123 24.22 20.82 -9.23
C ARG A 123 24.92 21.51 -10.39
N MET A 124 25.75 22.52 -10.16
CA MET A 124 26.55 23.13 -11.24
C MET A 124 28.03 23.09 -10.87
N LYS A 125 28.84 22.62 -11.82
CA LYS A 125 30.30 22.64 -11.71
C LYS A 125 30.84 23.50 -12.83
N ILE A 126 31.33 24.67 -12.48
CA ILE A 126 31.86 25.65 -13.42
C ILE A 126 33.38 25.63 -13.25
N ASN A 127 34.09 25.14 -14.25
CA ASN A 127 35.54 25.16 -14.29
C ASN A 127 35.96 26.36 -15.13
N LEU A 128 36.50 27.39 -14.49
CA LEU A 128 36.99 28.55 -15.20
C LEU A 128 38.39 28.23 -15.75
N PRO A 129 38.67 28.50 -17.04
CA PRO A 129 39.99 28.30 -17.59
C PRO A 129 41.01 29.19 -16.82
N PRO A 130 42.21 28.69 -16.54
CA PRO A 130 43.20 29.47 -15.80
C PRO A 130 43.60 30.74 -16.56
N VAL A 131 43.89 31.82 -15.82
CA VAL A 131 44.64 32.96 -16.36
C VAL A 131 46.14 32.62 -16.45
N ASP A 132 46.64 31.74 -15.56
CA ASP A 132 47.98 31.17 -15.54
C ASP A 132 47.91 29.64 -15.39
N GLU A 133 48.77 28.86 -16.05
CA GLU A 133 48.73 27.38 -16.18
C GLU A 133 48.65 26.57 -14.86
N THR A 134 48.68 27.21 -13.69
CA THR A 134 48.73 26.57 -12.37
C THR A 134 47.47 26.76 -11.50
N ASP A 135 46.57 27.70 -11.82
CA ASP A 135 45.40 28.00 -10.98
C ASP A 135 44.06 27.72 -11.69
N ILE A 136 43.54 26.52 -11.49
CA ILE A 136 42.15 26.18 -11.84
C ILE A 136 41.20 26.76 -10.78
N LEU A 137 40.38 27.73 -11.18
CA LEU A 137 39.29 28.24 -10.36
C LEU A 137 38.02 27.42 -10.65
N GLN A 138 37.54 26.65 -9.68
CA GLN A 138 36.29 25.87 -9.84
C GLN A 138 35.20 26.40 -8.91
N ILE A 139 34.04 26.73 -9.47
CA ILE A 139 32.86 27.14 -8.71
C ILE A 139 31.87 25.98 -8.75
N ASN A 140 31.61 25.39 -7.59
CA ASN A 140 30.66 24.31 -7.42
C ASN A 140 29.44 24.83 -6.65
N LEU A 141 28.27 24.80 -7.30
CA LEU A 141 26.99 24.96 -6.65
C LEU A 141 26.44 23.58 -6.26
N PHE A 142 26.00 23.48 -5.02
CA PHE A 142 25.38 22.28 -4.49
C PHE A 142 24.20 22.65 -3.59
N VAL A 143 23.32 21.69 -3.42
CA VAL A 143 22.16 21.83 -2.56
C VAL A 143 22.29 20.85 -1.41
N TYR A 144 22.14 21.36 -0.20
CA TYR A 144 22.12 20.59 1.02
C TYR A 144 20.66 20.32 1.41
N PRO A 145 20.20 19.05 1.40
CA PRO A 145 18.90 18.73 1.98
C PRO A 145 19.00 18.86 3.49
N ALA A 146 18.28 19.84 4.02
CA ALA A 146 18.28 20.15 5.43
C ALA A 146 17.33 19.22 6.21
N TRP A 147 17.26 19.41 7.52
CA TRP A 147 16.49 18.58 8.43
C TRP A 147 15.01 18.46 8.04
N GLY A 148 14.42 19.52 7.48
CA GLY A 148 13.03 19.53 7.05
C GLY A 148 12.73 18.44 6.03
N PHE A 149 13.56 18.33 4.99
CA PHE A 149 13.39 17.31 3.95
C PHE A 149 13.59 15.89 4.49
N VAL A 150 14.62 15.65 5.30
CA VAL A 150 14.87 14.30 5.84
C VAL A 150 13.72 13.84 6.73
N THR A 151 13.20 14.73 7.58
CA THR A 151 12.04 14.41 8.44
C THR A 151 10.74 14.26 7.66
N LEU A 152 10.55 14.96 6.53
CA LEU A 152 9.43 14.74 5.61
C LEU A 152 9.42 13.32 5.05
N VAL A 153 10.57 12.87 4.52
CA VAL A 153 10.72 11.53 3.93
C VAL A 153 10.52 10.47 5.00
N VAL A 154 11.19 10.60 6.16
CA VAL A 154 11.06 9.65 7.27
C VAL A 154 9.61 9.60 7.78
N GLY A 155 8.97 10.75 8.00
CA GLY A 155 7.58 10.85 8.43
C GLY A 155 6.62 10.19 7.45
N THR A 156 6.85 10.35 6.14
CA THR A 156 6.01 9.74 5.10
C THR A 156 6.13 8.22 5.09
N ILE A 157 7.34 7.67 5.20
CA ILE A 157 7.57 6.22 5.26
C ILE A 157 6.97 5.63 6.54
N LEU A 158 7.18 6.27 7.70
CA LEU A 158 6.57 5.83 8.95
C LEU A 158 5.05 5.91 8.89
N SER A 159 4.48 6.93 8.24
CA SER A 159 3.03 7.07 8.02
C SER A 159 2.46 5.92 7.17
N LEU A 160 3.15 5.52 6.10
CA LEU A 160 2.78 4.36 5.28
C LEU A 160 2.84 3.06 6.09
N GLY A 161 3.93 2.83 6.84
CA GLY A 161 4.03 1.68 7.73
C GLY A 161 2.92 1.63 8.78
N CYS A 162 2.60 2.77 9.40
CA CYS A 162 1.50 2.87 10.37
C CYS A 162 0.17 2.44 9.75
N SER A 163 -0.16 2.97 8.56
CA SER A 163 -1.36 2.62 7.80
C SER A 163 -1.55 1.10 7.69
N GLN A 164 -0.50 0.42 7.26
CA GLN A 164 -0.50 -1.01 7.02
C GLN A 164 -0.62 -1.81 8.31
N THR A 165 0.06 -1.37 9.38
CA THR A 165 -0.06 -2.03 10.68
C THR A 165 -1.48 -1.92 11.25
N ILE A 166 -2.13 -0.76 11.08
CA ILE A 166 -3.51 -0.55 11.52
C ILE A 166 -4.45 -1.44 10.71
N LEU A 167 -4.29 -1.49 9.38
CA LEU A 167 -5.06 -2.38 8.50
C LEU A 167 -4.88 -3.86 8.85
N ALA A 168 -3.65 -4.29 9.15
CA ALA A 168 -3.37 -5.67 9.54
C ALA A 168 -4.00 -6.02 10.89
N ALA A 169 -3.94 -5.11 11.86
CA ALA A 169 -4.57 -5.26 13.16
C ALA A 169 -6.10 -5.34 13.05
N GLU A 170 -6.71 -4.48 12.23
CA GLU A 170 -8.15 -4.50 11.93
C GLU A 170 -8.58 -5.87 11.39
N ARG A 171 -7.89 -6.37 10.36
CA ARG A 171 -8.17 -7.66 9.71
C ARG A 171 -7.96 -8.83 10.68
N TYR A 172 -7.05 -8.71 11.64
CA TYR A 172 -6.83 -9.74 12.67
C TYR A 172 -7.98 -9.80 13.67
N VAL A 173 -8.42 -8.64 14.17
CA VAL A 173 -9.55 -8.55 15.12
C VAL A 173 -10.85 -9.03 14.47
N ASP A 174 -11.11 -8.66 13.22
CA ASP A 174 -12.29 -9.12 12.47
C ASP A 174 -12.31 -10.65 12.33
N LYS A 175 -11.16 -11.25 12.00
CA LYS A 175 -11.04 -12.71 11.93
C LYS A 175 -11.33 -13.38 13.27
N GLN A 176 -10.87 -12.81 14.39
CA GLN A 176 -11.12 -13.37 15.71
C GLN A 176 -12.59 -13.25 16.12
N ALA A 177 -13.23 -12.11 15.90
CA ALA A 177 -14.65 -11.90 16.21
C ALA A 177 -15.55 -12.89 15.44
N LEU A 178 -15.21 -13.19 14.18
CA LEU A 178 -15.90 -14.20 13.38
C LEU A 178 -15.75 -15.62 13.95
N ILE A 179 -14.57 -15.96 14.47
CA ILE A 179 -14.31 -17.26 15.11
C ILE A 179 -15.12 -17.38 16.40
N ASP A 180 -15.07 -16.36 17.26
CA ASP A 180 -15.76 -16.36 18.55
C ASP A 180 -17.28 -16.50 18.37
N HIS A 181 -17.86 -15.78 17.39
CA HIS A 181 -19.27 -15.93 17.05
C HIS A 181 -19.58 -17.33 16.47
N GLY A 182 -18.67 -17.91 15.67
CA GLY A 182 -18.79 -19.27 15.15
C GLY A 182 -18.88 -20.31 16.26
N VAL A 183 -18.01 -20.19 17.26
CA VAL A 183 -18.00 -21.06 18.44
C VAL A 183 -19.29 -20.91 19.24
N GLN A 184 -19.74 -19.67 19.49
CA GLN A 184 -20.98 -19.44 20.25
C GLN A 184 -22.21 -20.05 19.55
N ALA A 185 -22.32 -19.91 18.23
CA ALA A 185 -23.44 -20.48 17.49
C ALA A 185 -23.48 -22.02 17.54
N LEU A 186 -22.32 -22.67 17.61
CA LEU A 186 -22.23 -24.13 17.78
C LEU A 186 -22.64 -24.55 19.20
N ILE A 187 -22.25 -23.78 20.23
CA ILE A 187 -22.67 -24.01 21.62
C ILE A 187 -24.19 -23.90 21.73
N ASP A 188 -24.78 -22.83 21.19
CA ASP A 188 -26.24 -22.60 21.24
C ASP A 188 -27.02 -23.72 20.51
N ALA A 189 -26.47 -24.23 19.40
CA ALA A 189 -27.08 -25.33 18.66
C ALA A 189 -27.01 -26.67 19.41
N ASP A 190 -25.91 -26.94 20.11
CA ASP A 190 -25.74 -28.14 20.93
C ASP A 190 -26.64 -28.10 22.18
N GLU A 191 -26.76 -26.95 22.83
CA GLU A 191 -27.71 -26.75 23.94
C GLU A 191 -29.15 -26.98 23.50
N LYS A 192 -29.52 -26.50 22.31
CA LYS A 192 -30.87 -26.68 21.77
C LYS A 192 -31.18 -28.17 21.50
N LYS A 193 -30.25 -28.91 20.89
CA LYS A 193 -30.40 -30.36 20.70
C LYS A 193 -30.57 -31.11 22.01
N ARG A 194 -29.79 -30.73 23.04
CA ARG A 194 -29.87 -31.34 24.37
C ARG A 194 -31.23 -31.14 25.02
N LYS A 195 -31.81 -29.93 24.89
CA LYS A 195 -33.17 -29.65 25.37
C LYS A 195 -34.24 -30.42 24.60
N GLU A 196 -34.10 -30.54 23.28
CA GLU A 196 -35.01 -31.34 22.45
C GLU A 196 -34.92 -32.84 22.80
N GLU A 197 -33.74 -33.37 23.10
CA GLU A 197 -33.55 -34.75 23.59
C GLU A 197 -34.13 -34.96 25.00
N GLU A 198 -33.97 -34.00 25.92
CA GLU A 198 -34.56 -34.03 27.26
C GLU A 198 -36.10 -33.96 27.21
N GLU A 199 -36.68 -33.11 26.36
CA GLU A 199 -38.13 -33.03 26.15
C GLU A 199 -38.69 -34.33 25.53
N LEU A 200 -38.02 -34.89 24.52
CA LEU A 200 -38.41 -36.16 23.88
C LEU A 200 -38.33 -37.34 24.86
N MET A 201 -37.34 -37.35 25.75
CA MET A 201 -37.20 -38.38 26.78
C MET A 201 -38.25 -38.24 27.89
N SER A 202 -38.72 -37.01 28.17
CA SER A 202 -39.83 -36.76 29.10
C SER A 202 -41.18 -37.23 28.54
N ASP A 203 -41.43 -37.06 27.23
CA ASP A 203 -42.66 -37.54 26.57
C ASP A 203 -42.70 -39.07 26.44
N TYR A 204 -41.54 -39.72 26.25
CA TYR A 204 -41.46 -41.18 26.25
C TYR A 204 -41.72 -41.77 27.65
N SER A 205 -41.30 -41.07 28.71
CA SER A 205 -41.62 -41.44 30.09
C SER A 205 -43.12 -41.32 30.43
N TYR A 206 -43.85 -40.39 29.80
CA TYR A 206 -45.27 -40.18 30.09
C TYR A 206 -46.19 -41.19 29.38
N SER A 207 -45.77 -41.72 28.23
CA SER A 207 -46.53 -42.69 27.43
C SER A 207 -46.42 -44.16 27.91
N VAL A 208 -45.38 -44.51 28.68
CA VAL A 208 -45.20 -45.88 29.23
C VAL A 208 -46.07 -46.12 30.48
N THR A 209 -46.54 -45.08 31.16
CA THR A 209 -47.37 -45.20 32.38
C THR A 209 -48.86 -45.49 32.15
N TYR A 210 -49.35 -45.52 30.90
CA TYR A 210 -50.79 -45.67 30.60
C TYR A 210 -51.24 -47.07 30.13
N SER A 211 -50.38 -48.09 30.19
CA SER A 211 -50.73 -49.43 29.68
C SER A 211 -50.44 -50.58 30.64
N TYR A 212 -50.81 -50.49 31.92
CA TYR A 212 -51.05 -51.68 32.74
C TYR A 212 -51.88 -51.33 33.99
N SER A 213 -53.20 -51.54 33.95
CA SER A 213 -54.02 -51.83 35.14
C SER A 213 -55.45 -52.21 34.77
N ASP A 214 -55.75 -53.51 34.77
CA ASP A 214 -57.09 -54.04 34.98
C ASP A 214 -57.00 -55.32 35.84
N GLY A 215 -57.69 -55.34 36.99
CA GLY A 215 -57.83 -56.51 37.86
C GLY A 215 -57.78 -56.25 39.38
N LEU A 216 -58.93 -55.93 39.99
CA LEU A 216 -59.23 -55.95 41.45
C LEU A 216 -59.43 -57.41 41.98
N PRO A 217 -59.55 -57.73 43.31
CA PRO A 217 -60.00 -56.86 44.42
C PRO A 217 -59.36 -57.03 45.85
N SER A 218 -59.70 -56.06 46.72
CA SER A 218 -60.07 -56.22 48.16
C SER A 218 -59.00 -56.37 49.28
N GLN A 219 -58.77 -55.31 50.08
CA GLN A 219 -59.23 -55.11 51.49
C GLN A 219 -58.50 -53.92 52.16
N ASN A 220 -59.28 -53.11 52.88
CA ASN A 220 -58.89 -52.03 53.82
C ASN A 220 -58.95 -52.60 55.26
N PRO A 221 -58.59 -51.92 56.38
CA PRO A 221 -57.80 -50.69 56.62
C PRO A 221 -56.72 -50.84 57.74
N ASN A 222 -55.76 -49.91 57.86
CA ASN A 222 -55.52 -49.20 59.13
C ASN A 222 -54.41 -48.13 59.11
N LYS A 223 -54.78 -46.99 59.72
CA LYS A 223 -53.96 -45.85 60.16
C LYS A 223 -52.69 -46.26 60.93
N ARG A 224 -51.60 -45.49 60.74
CA ARG A 224 -51.00 -44.64 61.80
C ARG A 224 -49.92 -43.71 61.21
N LYS A 225 -50.11 -42.41 61.43
CA LYS A 225 -49.06 -41.40 61.43
C LYS A 225 -48.10 -41.69 62.59
N SER A 226 -46.79 -41.59 62.38
CA SER A 226 -45.87 -41.12 63.41
C SER A 226 -44.70 -40.39 62.78
N ASP A 227 -44.40 -39.25 63.38
CA ASP A 227 -43.33 -38.32 63.10
C ASP A 227 -41.94 -38.95 63.01
N LYS A 228 -41.07 -38.32 62.22
CA LYS A 228 -39.62 -38.36 62.41
C LYS A 228 -39.00 -36.98 62.15
N HIS A 229 -38.60 -36.31 63.24
CA HIS A 229 -37.29 -35.64 63.32
C HIS A 229 -36.21 -36.64 62.85
N GLY A 230 -35.18 -36.29 62.09
CA GLY A 230 -34.41 -35.06 62.06
C GLY A 230 -32.97 -35.46 62.43
N GLU A 231 -32.07 -35.56 61.44
CA GLU A 231 -30.61 -35.47 61.60
C GLU A 231 -29.96 -35.41 60.21
N GLY A 232 -29.01 -34.48 60.04
CA GLY A 232 -28.58 -33.91 58.76
C GLY A 232 -27.45 -34.65 58.04
N VAL A 233 -27.23 -34.24 56.79
CA VAL A 233 -26.08 -34.57 55.94
C VAL A 233 -25.64 -33.29 55.21
N ASN A 234 -24.33 -33.16 55.03
CA ASN A 234 -23.51 -31.95 54.90
C ASN A 234 -23.58 -31.21 53.53
N ASP A 235 -23.40 -29.89 53.58
CA ASP A 235 -23.24 -28.94 52.45
C ASP A 235 -21.86 -29.03 51.73
N SER A 236 -21.10 -30.11 51.88
CA SER A 236 -19.77 -30.26 51.26
C SER A 236 -19.78 -30.96 49.91
N ASP A 237 -20.83 -31.70 49.56
CA ASP A 237 -20.87 -32.51 48.32
C ASP A 237 -21.31 -31.73 47.07
N SER A 238 -21.96 -30.57 47.23
CA SER A 238 -22.46 -29.78 46.09
C SER A 238 -21.38 -28.93 45.40
N MET A 239 -20.25 -28.66 46.08
CA MET A 239 -19.18 -27.80 45.54
C MET A 239 -18.11 -28.62 44.80
N GLU A 240 -17.88 -29.88 45.19
CA GLU A 240 -17.05 -30.83 44.44
C GLU A 240 -17.72 -31.27 43.12
N GLU A 241 -19.05 -31.49 43.10
CA GLU A 241 -19.76 -31.87 41.87
C GLU A 241 -19.80 -30.75 40.81
N LEU A 242 -19.84 -29.48 41.22
CA LEU A 242 -19.81 -28.33 40.30
C LEU A 242 -18.42 -28.13 39.67
N ASP A 243 -17.35 -28.27 40.46
CA ASP A 243 -15.96 -28.11 40.01
C ASP A 243 -15.51 -29.28 39.11
N ASP A 244 -16.01 -30.49 39.36
CA ASP A 244 -15.80 -31.66 38.48
C ASP A 244 -16.62 -31.60 37.18
N LYS A 245 -17.76 -30.91 37.18
CA LYS A 245 -18.57 -30.70 35.96
C LYS A 245 -17.95 -29.63 35.06
N GLU A 246 -17.37 -28.59 35.67
CA GLU A 246 -16.66 -27.53 34.95
C GLU A 246 -15.33 -28.03 34.36
N LYS A 247 -14.56 -28.84 35.09
CA LYS A 247 -13.36 -29.52 34.56
C LYS A 247 -13.68 -30.51 33.44
N ARG A 248 -14.77 -31.28 33.56
CA ARG A 248 -15.23 -32.19 32.48
C ARG A 248 -15.71 -31.45 31.24
N ASN A 249 -16.32 -30.27 31.41
CA ASN A 249 -16.72 -29.41 30.29
C ASN A 249 -15.52 -28.72 29.62
N GLN A 250 -14.53 -28.26 30.39
CA GLN A 250 -13.28 -27.71 29.84
C GLN A 250 -12.44 -28.77 29.11
N GLU A 251 -12.40 -30.00 29.60
CA GLU A 251 -11.69 -31.10 28.95
C GLU A 251 -12.42 -31.61 27.68
N ARG A 252 -13.76 -31.59 27.67
CA ARG A 252 -14.57 -31.81 26.46
C ARG A 252 -14.42 -30.69 25.44
N ALA A 253 -14.35 -29.43 25.87
CA ALA A 253 -14.11 -28.29 24.98
C ALA A 253 -12.72 -28.38 24.34
N ARG A 254 -11.68 -28.75 25.10
CA ARG A 254 -10.33 -29.01 24.56
C ARG A 254 -10.28 -30.19 23.59
N LYS A 255 -11.02 -31.28 23.86
CA LYS A 255 -11.13 -32.41 22.94
C LYS A 255 -11.85 -32.03 21.64
N LEU A 256 -12.94 -31.27 21.71
CA LEU A 256 -13.62 -30.75 20.51
C LEU A 256 -12.73 -29.79 19.72
N GLN A 257 -11.96 -28.93 20.39
CA GLN A 257 -11.04 -28.00 19.75
C GLN A 257 -9.91 -28.75 19.00
N ASN A 258 -9.38 -29.82 19.61
CA ASN A 258 -8.41 -30.73 18.98
C ASN A 258 -9.03 -31.59 17.86
N ASP A 259 -10.31 -31.95 17.94
CA ASP A 259 -11.01 -32.72 16.91
C ASP A 259 -11.38 -31.85 15.69
N VAL A 260 -11.67 -30.56 15.90
CA VAL A 260 -11.82 -29.56 14.84
C VAL A 260 -10.47 -29.30 14.13
N GLU A 261 -9.36 -29.28 14.86
CA GLU A 261 -8.01 -29.25 14.26
C GLU A 261 -7.68 -30.55 13.48
N ARG A 262 -8.17 -31.72 13.91
CA ARG A 262 -8.00 -32.99 13.16
C ARG A 262 -8.85 -33.05 11.89
N GLN A 263 -10.04 -32.47 11.88
CA GLN A 263 -10.91 -32.41 10.69
C GLN A 263 -10.40 -31.46 9.60
N GLN A 264 -9.31 -30.73 9.86
CA GLN A 264 -8.57 -29.95 8.86
C GLN A 264 -7.38 -30.69 8.23
N LYS A 265 -7.13 -31.97 8.58
CA LYS A 265 -6.13 -32.81 7.89
C LYS A 265 -6.79 -33.68 6.81
N PRO A 266 -6.21 -33.84 5.60
CA PRO A 266 -6.87 -34.55 4.50
C PRO A 266 -7.07 -36.04 4.85
N PRO A 267 -8.15 -36.69 4.39
CA PRO A 267 -8.33 -38.14 4.58
C PRO A 267 -7.29 -38.93 3.77
N GLU A 268 -6.85 -40.05 4.33
CA GLU A 268 -5.96 -41.03 3.70
C GLU A 268 -6.64 -41.69 2.48
N PRO A 269 -5.94 -41.91 1.36
CA PRO A 269 -6.58 -42.35 0.11
C PRO A 269 -6.95 -43.84 0.14
N GLU A 270 -8.22 -44.17 -0.13
CA GLU A 270 -8.66 -45.51 -0.50
C GLU A 270 -8.35 -45.81 -1.99
N PRO A 271 -8.14 -47.09 -2.38
CA PRO A 271 -7.57 -47.44 -3.68
C PRO A 271 -8.57 -47.32 -4.84
N GLU A 272 -8.09 -46.76 -5.96
CA GLU A 272 -8.82 -46.53 -7.22
C GLU A 272 -9.16 -47.83 -7.98
N PRO A 273 -10.28 -47.88 -8.72
CA PRO A 273 -10.36 -48.64 -9.96
C PRO A 273 -10.00 -47.77 -11.17
N ALA A 274 -9.28 -48.40 -12.09
CA ALA A 274 -8.53 -47.80 -13.19
C ALA A 274 -9.37 -47.17 -14.32
N ASN A 275 -8.70 -46.21 -14.99
CA ASN A 275 -8.91 -45.68 -16.35
C ASN A 275 -10.24 -44.97 -16.66
N ASP A 276 -10.16 -43.66 -16.92
CA ASP A 276 -10.62 -43.10 -18.18
C ASP A 276 -10.10 -41.65 -18.40
N ASP A 277 -9.80 -41.37 -19.66
CA ASP A 277 -8.84 -40.39 -20.16
C ASP A 277 -9.06 -38.89 -19.87
N ILE A 278 -7.91 -38.22 -19.84
CA ILE A 278 -7.73 -36.77 -19.71
C ILE A 278 -8.07 -36.10 -21.06
N ASN A 279 -9.12 -35.27 -21.08
CA ASN A 279 -9.56 -34.41 -22.18
C ASN A 279 -10.44 -35.05 -23.29
N GLN A 280 -11.75 -35.17 -23.06
CA GLN A 280 -12.74 -35.07 -24.15
C GLN A 280 -14.02 -34.32 -23.75
N PRO A 281 -14.61 -33.49 -24.65
CA PRO A 281 -15.93 -32.94 -24.47
C PRO A 281 -17.00 -33.97 -24.85
N LEU A 282 -17.94 -34.25 -23.95
CA LEU A 282 -19.12 -35.06 -24.30
C LEU A 282 -20.13 -34.24 -25.11
N ASN A 283 -20.58 -34.86 -26.19
CA ASN A 283 -21.45 -34.43 -27.29
C ASN A 283 -22.68 -33.58 -26.84
N PRO A 284 -23.14 -32.60 -27.65
CA PRO A 284 -24.22 -31.68 -27.32
C PRO A 284 -25.56 -32.27 -27.73
N ASN A 285 -26.46 -32.47 -26.78
CA ASN A 285 -27.90 -32.43 -27.05
C ASN A 285 -28.66 -32.23 -25.73
N GLY A 286 -29.47 -31.16 -25.69
CA GLY A 286 -30.52 -30.98 -24.70
C GLY A 286 -30.27 -29.91 -23.63
N ASN A 287 -30.65 -28.68 -23.98
CA ASN A 287 -31.23 -27.63 -23.13
C ASN A 287 -30.45 -27.15 -21.88
N GLU A 288 -30.02 -25.88 -21.99
CA GLU A 288 -29.77 -24.92 -20.90
C GLU A 288 -29.57 -25.49 -19.49
N LYS A 289 -28.36 -26.01 -19.22
CA LYS A 289 -27.91 -26.18 -17.84
C LYS A 289 -26.53 -25.56 -17.67
N LYS A 290 -26.52 -24.53 -16.81
CA LYS A 290 -25.36 -23.81 -16.27
C LYS A 290 -24.13 -24.71 -16.19
N LYS A 291 -23.02 -24.26 -16.79
CA LYS A 291 -21.70 -24.90 -16.71
C LYS A 291 -21.40 -25.25 -15.24
N LYS A 292 -21.44 -26.54 -14.92
CA LYS A 292 -21.24 -27.07 -13.58
C LYS A 292 -19.74 -27.15 -13.32
N TYR A 293 -19.15 -26.09 -12.78
CA TYR A 293 -17.75 -26.11 -12.35
C TYR A 293 -17.63 -26.94 -11.07
N ARG A 294 -17.14 -28.19 -11.21
CA ARG A 294 -16.85 -29.08 -10.08
C ARG A 294 -15.49 -28.69 -9.47
N PHE A 295 -15.51 -27.84 -8.44
CA PHE A 295 -14.35 -27.59 -7.59
C PHE A 295 -14.13 -28.79 -6.67
N LYS A 296 -13.08 -29.59 -6.90
CA LYS A 296 -12.55 -30.59 -5.95
C LYS A 296 -11.66 -29.84 -4.95
N GLU A 297 -11.64 -30.29 -3.70
CA GLU A 297 -11.08 -29.61 -2.52
C GLU A 297 -9.58 -29.27 -2.58
N ASP A 298 -8.82 -29.80 -3.55
CA ASP A 298 -7.38 -29.54 -3.75
C ASP A 298 -7.02 -28.79 -5.06
N LYS A 299 -7.95 -28.05 -5.66
CA LYS A 299 -7.69 -27.48 -7.00
C LYS A 299 -6.88 -26.19 -6.97
N TYR A 300 -5.78 -26.22 -7.71
CA TYR A 300 -5.11 -25.04 -8.23
C TYR A 300 -6.03 -24.28 -9.20
N VAL A 301 -6.09 -22.96 -9.06
CA VAL A 301 -6.86 -22.07 -9.93
C VAL A 301 -5.87 -21.24 -10.74
N VAL A 302 -6.06 -21.22 -12.06
CA VAL A 302 -5.37 -20.31 -12.97
C VAL A 302 -6.33 -19.17 -13.31
N MET A 303 -6.04 -17.95 -12.85
CA MET A 303 -6.94 -16.81 -13.07
C MET A 303 -7.18 -16.51 -14.54
N TYR A 304 -6.14 -16.62 -15.38
CA TYR A 304 -6.27 -16.45 -16.82
C TYR A 304 -7.29 -17.39 -17.48
N LEU A 305 -7.39 -18.64 -17.01
CA LEU A 305 -8.37 -19.61 -17.51
C LEU A 305 -9.78 -19.37 -16.98
N TYR A 306 -9.87 -18.82 -15.77
CA TYR A 306 -11.13 -18.47 -15.12
C TYR A 306 -11.75 -17.18 -15.69
N ALA A 307 -10.94 -16.24 -16.17
CA ALA A 307 -11.41 -14.98 -16.72
C ALA A 307 -12.36 -15.16 -17.92
N GLU A 308 -13.58 -14.67 -17.78
CA GLU A 308 -14.58 -14.63 -18.85
C GLU A 308 -14.28 -13.49 -19.84
N GLY A 309 -14.50 -13.75 -21.14
CA GLY A 309 -14.27 -12.79 -22.21
C GLY A 309 -12.87 -12.88 -22.82
N PHE A 310 -12.79 -13.39 -24.06
CA PHE A 310 -11.52 -13.58 -24.78
C PHE A 310 -10.74 -12.27 -24.94
N ILE A 311 -11.41 -11.17 -25.25
CA ILE A 311 -10.76 -9.88 -25.49
C ILE A 311 -10.16 -9.33 -24.19
N LEU A 312 -10.95 -9.28 -23.11
CA LEU A 312 -10.55 -8.65 -21.86
C LEU A 312 -9.38 -9.38 -21.18
N LYS A 313 -9.38 -10.71 -21.18
CA LYS A 313 -8.28 -11.50 -20.58
C LYS A 313 -6.97 -11.37 -21.36
N ASN A 314 -7.02 -11.35 -22.69
CA ASN A 314 -5.84 -11.18 -23.53
C ASN A 314 -5.30 -9.74 -23.41
N LEU A 315 -6.20 -8.75 -23.39
CA LEU A 315 -5.83 -7.35 -23.17
C LEU A 315 -5.13 -7.17 -21.82
N LEU A 316 -5.69 -7.72 -20.73
CA LEU A 316 -5.09 -7.61 -19.41
C LEU A 316 -3.72 -8.30 -19.33
N SER A 317 -3.57 -9.47 -19.97
CA SER A 317 -2.30 -10.18 -20.09
C SER A 317 -1.24 -9.34 -20.83
N ILE A 318 -1.64 -8.69 -21.93
CA ILE A 318 -0.78 -7.78 -22.68
C ILE A 318 -0.43 -6.56 -21.83
N CYS A 319 -1.37 -5.98 -21.09
CA CYS A 319 -1.11 -4.85 -20.19
C CYS A 319 -0.06 -5.19 -19.12
N VAL A 320 -0.14 -6.37 -18.50
CA VAL A 320 0.86 -6.81 -17.50
C VAL A 320 2.25 -6.95 -18.13
N LEU A 321 2.34 -7.59 -19.30
CA LEU A 321 3.61 -7.77 -20.01
C LEU A 321 4.21 -6.44 -20.47
N LEU A 322 3.39 -5.57 -21.07
CA LEU A 322 3.82 -4.24 -21.50
C LEU A 322 4.23 -3.36 -20.31
N ALA A 323 3.54 -3.47 -19.17
CA ALA A 323 3.93 -2.75 -17.96
C ALA A 323 5.35 -3.15 -17.52
N ILE A 324 5.67 -4.45 -17.47
CA ILE A 324 7.02 -4.92 -17.09
C ILE A 324 8.08 -4.37 -18.06
N ILE A 325 7.82 -4.49 -19.37
CA ILE A 325 8.73 -4.00 -20.40
C ILE A 325 8.93 -2.49 -20.27
N PHE A 326 7.85 -1.71 -20.17
CA PHE A 326 7.95 -0.25 -20.09
C PHE A 326 8.54 0.23 -18.77
N VAL A 327 8.33 -0.45 -17.64
CA VAL A 327 9.03 -0.10 -16.40
C VAL A 327 10.54 -0.34 -16.55
N LEU A 328 10.97 -1.48 -17.09
CA LEU A 328 12.39 -1.80 -17.25
C LEU A 328 13.08 -0.88 -18.26
N PHE A 329 12.54 -0.75 -19.47
CA PHE A 329 13.12 0.09 -20.53
C PHE A 329 12.94 1.58 -20.23
N GLY A 330 11.76 1.99 -19.76
CA GLY A 330 11.47 3.38 -19.40
C GLY A 330 12.36 3.90 -18.28
N SER A 331 12.71 3.05 -17.31
CA SER A 331 13.62 3.45 -16.21
C SER A 331 15.05 3.70 -16.67
N TYR A 332 15.48 3.05 -17.77
CA TYR A 332 16.83 3.20 -18.34
C TYR A 332 16.92 4.35 -19.37
N LEU A 333 15.86 4.60 -20.13
CA LEU A 333 15.86 5.67 -21.13
C LEU A 333 15.82 7.06 -20.49
N LYS A 334 16.53 8.00 -21.11
CA LYS A 334 16.53 9.41 -20.71
C LYS A 334 15.11 9.96 -20.75
N THR A 335 14.67 10.47 -19.60
CA THR A 335 13.28 10.85 -19.32
C THR A 335 13.06 12.35 -19.56
N PHE A 336 13.96 13.19 -19.06
CA PHE A 336 13.90 14.64 -19.24
C PHE A 336 15.31 15.24 -19.32
N SER A 337 15.39 16.47 -19.80
CA SER A 337 16.63 17.22 -19.86
C SER A 337 16.50 18.60 -19.22
N PHE A 338 17.63 19.13 -18.75
CA PHE A 338 17.81 20.52 -18.35
C PHE A 338 18.73 21.21 -19.34
N GLU A 339 18.28 22.32 -19.89
CA GLU A 339 19.07 23.22 -20.74
C GLU A 339 19.14 24.60 -20.08
N PHE A 340 20.35 25.03 -19.72
CA PHE A 340 20.59 26.36 -19.15
C PHE A 340 20.72 27.37 -20.28
N VAL A 341 19.82 28.35 -20.33
CA VAL A 341 19.77 29.39 -21.38
C VAL A 341 19.89 30.80 -20.78
N GLY A 342 19.79 31.82 -21.62
CA GLY A 342 20.00 33.22 -21.22
C GLY A 342 21.48 33.56 -21.05
N LEU A 343 21.78 34.69 -20.39
CA LEU A 343 23.16 35.16 -20.23
C LEU A 343 24.02 34.15 -19.46
N ALA A 344 23.47 33.53 -18.41
CA ALA A 344 24.14 32.48 -17.66
C ALA A 344 24.41 31.24 -18.52
N GLY A 345 23.46 30.80 -19.36
CA GLY A 345 23.68 29.70 -20.31
C GLY A 345 24.80 30.00 -21.31
N TRP A 346 24.81 31.22 -21.87
CA TRP A 346 25.89 31.69 -22.74
C TRP A 346 27.25 31.74 -22.02
N ALA A 347 27.28 32.23 -20.77
CA ALA A 347 28.49 32.24 -19.96
C ALA A 347 29.01 30.82 -19.67
N LEU A 348 28.11 29.87 -19.39
CA LEU A 348 28.45 28.45 -19.22
C LEU A 348 29.09 27.86 -20.49
N ARG A 349 28.63 28.28 -21.67
CA ARG A 349 29.21 27.87 -22.96
C ARG A 349 30.64 28.37 -23.13
N LEU A 350 30.93 29.62 -22.74
CA LEU A 350 32.27 30.20 -22.85
C LEU A 350 33.30 29.44 -22.00
N VAL A 351 32.90 29.03 -20.81
CA VAL A 351 33.75 28.31 -19.85
C VAL A 351 33.77 26.80 -20.11
N LYS A 352 33.20 26.35 -21.24
CA LYS A 352 33.08 24.93 -21.65
C LYS A 352 32.40 24.05 -20.58
N ALA A 353 31.49 24.63 -19.79
CA ALA A 353 30.68 23.89 -18.83
C ALA A 353 29.50 23.19 -19.53
N GLN A 354 28.98 22.12 -18.92
CA GLN A 354 27.82 21.39 -19.45
C GLN A 354 26.53 22.19 -19.26
N GLN A 355 26.07 22.83 -20.34
CA GLN A 355 24.81 23.57 -20.42
C GLN A 355 23.57 22.69 -20.64
N TYR A 356 23.75 21.47 -21.16
CA TYR A 356 22.66 20.53 -21.46
C TYR A 356 22.90 19.20 -20.75
N ARG A 357 21.89 18.69 -20.04
CA ARG A 357 21.99 17.46 -19.25
C ARG A 357 20.72 16.64 -19.31
N GLU A 358 20.88 15.33 -19.40
CA GLU A 358 19.75 14.39 -19.52
C GLU A 358 19.76 13.35 -18.40
N TYR A 359 18.57 13.09 -17.86
CA TYR A 359 18.39 12.19 -16.73
C TYR A 359 17.32 11.14 -17.04
N SER A 360 17.64 9.87 -16.76
CA SER A 360 16.67 8.78 -16.62
C SER A 360 16.24 8.60 -15.15
N VAL A 361 15.26 7.74 -14.91
CA VAL A 361 14.82 7.35 -13.56
C VAL A 361 15.97 6.75 -12.75
N ILE A 362 16.80 5.92 -13.38
CA ILE A 362 17.97 5.31 -12.72
C ILE A 362 19.09 6.33 -12.53
N ASP A 363 19.32 7.23 -13.50
CA ASP A 363 20.34 8.27 -13.36
C ASP A 363 20.06 9.18 -12.15
N LEU A 364 18.79 9.51 -11.91
CA LEU A 364 18.40 10.27 -10.72
C LEU A 364 18.83 9.57 -9.43
N ALA A 365 18.59 8.26 -9.32
CA ALA A 365 19.01 7.49 -8.16
C ALA A 365 20.53 7.46 -7.98
N LEU A 366 21.28 7.30 -9.08
CA LEU A 366 22.73 7.16 -9.05
C LEU A 366 23.44 8.51 -8.81
N GLN A 367 22.92 9.59 -9.37
CA GLN A 367 23.52 10.92 -9.29
C GLN A 367 23.09 11.72 -8.05
N LEU A 368 22.04 11.28 -7.33
CA LEU A 368 21.60 11.94 -6.11
C LEU A 368 22.73 12.16 -5.08
N PRO A 369 23.57 11.16 -4.74
CA PRO A 369 24.68 11.38 -3.80
C PRO A 369 25.75 12.31 -4.34
N GLU A 370 25.95 12.35 -5.66
CA GLU A 370 26.94 13.24 -6.26
C GLU A 370 26.47 14.70 -6.36
N ALA A 371 25.16 14.93 -6.27
CA ALA A 371 24.57 16.27 -6.23
C ALA A 371 24.70 16.92 -4.84
N ALA A 372 24.90 16.12 -3.80
CA ALA A 372 25.09 16.60 -2.45
C ALA A 372 26.57 16.81 -2.10
N GLU A 373 26.84 17.79 -1.24
CA GLU A 373 28.17 18.05 -0.70
C GLU A 373 28.73 16.83 0.04
N HIS A 374 27.97 16.33 1.00
CA HIS A 374 28.30 15.14 1.77
C HIS A 374 27.60 13.92 1.19
N LYS A 375 28.23 13.32 0.17
CA LYS A 375 27.71 12.15 -0.56
C LYS A 375 27.27 10.98 0.33
N ASN A 376 27.94 10.81 1.48
CA ASN A 376 27.70 9.72 2.43
C ASN A 376 26.96 10.17 3.70
N SER A 377 26.36 11.36 3.70
CA SER A 377 25.48 11.77 4.80
C SER A 377 24.28 10.82 4.88
N PHE A 378 23.80 10.60 6.11
CA PHE A 378 22.67 9.71 6.37
C PHE A 378 21.44 10.10 5.52
N GLY A 379 21.06 11.38 5.52
CA GLY A 379 19.88 11.85 4.78
C GLY A 379 19.94 11.55 3.28
N ILE A 380 21.11 11.72 2.65
CA ILE A 380 21.31 11.47 1.22
C ILE A 380 21.25 9.97 0.90
N ARG A 381 21.99 9.14 1.63
CA ARG A 381 22.01 7.69 1.39
C ARG A 381 20.67 7.03 1.73
N PHE A 382 20.01 7.52 2.78
CA PHE A 382 18.66 7.09 3.15
C PHE A 382 17.66 7.43 2.05
N THR A 383 17.65 8.69 1.58
CA THR A 383 16.77 9.13 0.49
C THR A 383 17.04 8.36 -0.80
N GLN A 384 18.32 8.13 -1.13
CA GLN A 384 18.72 7.30 -2.28
C GLN A 384 18.16 5.89 -2.18
N ALA A 385 18.32 5.22 -1.03
CA ALA A 385 17.83 3.87 -0.81
C ALA A 385 16.31 3.78 -0.91
N ILE A 386 15.60 4.73 -0.29
CA ILE A 386 14.14 4.81 -0.36
C ILE A 386 13.68 5.06 -1.81
N TYR A 387 14.29 6.00 -2.53
CA TYR A 387 13.97 6.28 -3.92
C TYR A 387 14.11 5.04 -4.81
N ILE A 388 15.21 4.30 -4.68
CA ILE A 388 15.44 3.06 -5.44
C ILE A 388 14.38 2.02 -5.07
N LEU A 389 14.10 1.85 -3.78
CA LEU A 389 13.11 0.90 -3.29
C LEU A 389 11.72 1.19 -3.84
N VAL A 390 11.19 2.39 -3.64
CA VAL A 390 9.78 2.71 -3.93
C VAL A 390 9.50 3.02 -5.41
N THR A 391 10.50 3.54 -6.14
CA THR A 391 10.33 3.96 -7.55
C THR A 391 10.72 2.87 -8.54
N ASN A 392 11.73 2.04 -8.22
CA ASN A 392 12.26 1.05 -9.16
C ASN A 392 11.94 -0.38 -8.73
N ILE A 393 12.25 -0.76 -7.48
CA ILE A 393 12.10 -2.15 -7.02
C ILE A 393 10.62 -2.50 -6.78
N MET A 394 9.89 -1.71 -5.99
CA MET A 394 8.51 -2.01 -5.60
C MET A 394 7.55 -2.17 -6.79
N PRO A 395 7.57 -1.31 -7.84
CA PRO A 395 6.73 -1.51 -9.01
C PRO A 395 7.03 -2.82 -9.76
N LEU A 396 8.31 -3.21 -9.85
CA LEU A 396 8.73 -4.46 -10.50
C LEU A 396 8.30 -5.69 -9.70
N VAL A 397 8.51 -5.69 -8.39
CA VAL A 397 8.08 -6.78 -7.50
C VAL A 397 6.55 -6.90 -7.51
N HIS A 398 5.84 -5.77 -7.49
CA HIS A 398 4.38 -5.76 -7.62
C HIS A 398 3.92 -6.36 -8.96
N LEU A 399 4.51 -5.96 -10.09
CA LEU A 399 4.19 -6.53 -11.40
C LEU A 399 4.49 -8.03 -11.50
N LEU A 400 5.58 -8.48 -10.87
CA LEU A 400 5.89 -9.90 -10.77
C LEU A 400 4.82 -10.63 -9.96
N GLY A 401 4.39 -10.08 -8.82
CA GLY A 401 3.30 -10.62 -8.01
C GLY A 401 1.99 -10.73 -8.79
N LEU A 402 1.62 -9.68 -9.54
CA LEU A 402 0.44 -9.70 -10.43
C LEU A 402 0.58 -10.74 -11.55
N SER A 403 1.78 -10.90 -12.12
CA SER A 403 2.05 -11.90 -13.15
C SER A 403 1.90 -13.32 -12.62
N ILE A 404 2.41 -13.59 -11.42
CA ILE A 404 2.25 -14.89 -10.75
C ILE A 404 0.77 -15.15 -10.49
N LEU A 405 0.06 -14.19 -9.92
CA LEU A 405 -1.37 -14.30 -9.65
C LEU A 405 -2.20 -14.58 -10.91
N TRP A 406 -1.81 -13.98 -12.04
CA TRP A 406 -2.55 -14.08 -13.30
C TRP A 406 -2.27 -15.38 -14.08
N PHE A 407 -1.00 -15.79 -14.21
CA PHE A 407 -0.58 -16.90 -15.09
C PHE A 407 -0.30 -18.22 -14.35
N VAL A 408 0.06 -18.19 -13.07
CA VAL A 408 0.49 -19.40 -12.35
C VAL A 408 -0.71 -20.10 -11.69
N PRO A 409 -0.83 -21.43 -11.79
CA PRO A 409 -1.81 -22.19 -11.02
C PRO A 409 -1.49 -22.08 -9.52
N LEU A 410 -2.37 -21.43 -8.76
CA LEU A 410 -2.20 -21.23 -7.31
C LEU A 410 -3.34 -21.90 -6.53
N LYS A 411 -3.02 -22.37 -5.32
CA LYS A 411 -4.04 -22.77 -4.34
C LYS A 411 -4.80 -21.54 -3.85
N ILE A 412 -6.04 -21.72 -3.40
CA ILE A 412 -6.90 -20.64 -2.89
C ILE A 412 -6.24 -19.85 -1.77
N GLU A 413 -5.62 -20.55 -0.80
CA GLU A 413 -4.87 -19.91 0.28
C GLU A 413 -3.70 -19.06 -0.26
N GLY A 414 -2.99 -19.58 -1.26
CA GLY A 414 -1.89 -18.89 -1.93
C GLY A 414 -2.37 -17.64 -2.68
N ILE A 415 -3.54 -17.69 -3.32
CA ILE A 415 -4.16 -16.53 -3.97
C ILE A 415 -4.43 -15.43 -2.96
N HIS A 416 -5.05 -15.73 -1.82
CA HIS A 416 -5.35 -14.73 -0.79
C HIS A 416 -4.09 -14.14 -0.15
N ILE A 417 -3.06 -14.96 0.08
CA ILE A 417 -1.77 -14.48 0.62
C ILE A 417 -1.09 -13.56 -0.39
N LEU A 418 -1.03 -13.97 -1.65
CA LEU A 418 -0.38 -13.19 -2.71
C LEU A 418 -1.17 -11.91 -3.04
N GLU A 419 -2.52 -11.96 -3.03
CA GLU A 419 -3.39 -10.79 -3.17
C GLU A 419 -3.07 -9.74 -2.08
N LYS A 420 -3.03 -10.16 -0.81
CA LYS A 420 -2.67 -9.28 0.31
C LYS A 420 -1.25 -8.73 0.17
N ALA A 421 -0.29 -9.55 -0.25
CA ALA A 421 1.08 -9.09 -0.51
C ALA A 421 1.11 -8.04 -1.63
N CYS A 422 0.36 -8.24 -2.72
CA CYS A 422 0.25 -7.29 -3.82
C CYS A 422 -0.41 -5.97 -3.38
N GLU A 423 -1.42 -5.99 -2.52
CA GLU A 423 -1.99 -4.77 -1.92
C GLU A 423 -0.91 -3.95 -1.18
N TYR A 424 -0.09 -4.61 -0.35
CA TYR A 424 1.02 -3.94 0.34
C TYR A 424 2.07 -3.42 -0.63
N MET A 425 2.48 -4.20 -1.64
CA MET A 425 3.47 -3.75 -2.63
C MET A 425 2.96 -2.57 -3.46
N TYR A 426 1.68 -2.53 -3.80
CA TYR A 426 1.10 -1.46 -4.60
C TYR A 426 1.05 -0.11 -3.85
N SER A 427 0.78 -0.13 -2.54
CA SER A 427 0.82 1.08 -1.71
C SER A 427 2.23 1.68 -1.57
N TRP A 428 3.28 0.91 -1.83
CA TRP A 428 4.68 1.38 -1.86
C TRP A 428 5.21 1.65 -3.27
N ALA A 429 4.51 1.21 -4.31
CA ALA A 429 4.91 1.42 -5.69
C ALA A 429 4.58 2.86 -6.14
N CYS A 430 5.62 3.70 -6.22
CA CYS A 430 5.50 5.14 -6.41
C CYS A 430 5.88 5.62 -7.83
N LEU A 431 5.90 4.72 -8.82
CA LEU A 431 6.25 5.08 -10.19
C LEU A 431 5.29 6.13 -10.79
N ASP A 432 4.00 6.01 -10.49
CA ASP A 432 2.96 6.97 -10.87
C ASP A 432 3.15 8.33 -10.18
N VAL A 433 3.46 8.32 -8.89
CA VAL A 433 3.78 9.54 -8.12
C VAL A 433 4.99 10.25 -8.72
N PHE A 434 6.03 9.49 -9.07
CA PHE A 434 7.24 10.00 -9.70
C PHE A 434 6.95 10.65 -11.07
N VAL A 435 6.14 9.99 -11.93
CA VAL A 435 5.74 10.55 -13.24
C VAL A 435 5.06 11.90 -13.09
N ILE A 436 4.12 12.01 -12.16
CA ILE A 436 3.38 13.26 -11.92
C ILE A 436 4.30 14.34 -11.38
N SER A 437 5.25 13.96 -10.52
CA SER A 437 6.25 14.89 -9.99
C SER A 437 7.18 15.44 -11.08
N ILE A 438 7.61 14.61 -12.04
CA ILE A 438 8.41 15.09 -13.18
C ILE A 438 7.61 16.00 -14.08
N VAL A 439 6.37 15.62 -14.44
CA VAL A 439 5.53 16.45 -15.31
C VAL A 439 5.29 17.81 -14.65
N ALA A 440 4.95 17.82 -13.35
CA ALA A 440 4.79 19.06 -12.59
C ALA A 440 6.08 19.88 -12.54
N ALA A 441 7.23 19.25 -12.26
CA ALA A 441 8.51 19.95 -12.19
C ALA A 441 8.93 20.56 -13.55
N VAL A 442 8.76 19.82 -14.65
CA VAL A 442 9.13 20.28 -16.00
C VAL A 442 8.25 21.44 -16.48
N MET A 443 6.97 21.46 -16.09
CA MET A 443 6.08 22.57 -16.44
C MET A 443 6.44 23.89 -15.72
N GLU A 444 7.15 23.81 -14.61
CA GLU A 444 7.25 24.91 -13.64
C GLU A 444 8.69 25.38 -13.37
N ILE A 445 9.70 24.66 -13.88
CA ILE A 445 11.10 24.98 -13.56
C ILE A 445 11.54 26.37 -14.04
N SER A 446 11.02 26.87 -15.16
CA SER A 446 11.36 28.21 -15.65
C SER A 446 10.82 29.28 -14.69
N GLN A 447 9.65 29.04 -14.09
CA GLN A 447 9.07 29.94 -13.10
C GLN A 447 9.86 29.88 -11.78
N LEU A 448 10.30 28.68 -11.38
CA LEU A 448 11.20 28.49 -10.24
C LEU A 448 12.56 29.20 -10.46
N ALA A 449 13.13 29.10 -11.67
CA ALA A 449 14.39 29.75 -12.04
C ALA A 449 14.28 31.28 -11.97
N LYS A 450 13.21 31.85 -12.51
CA LYS A 450 12.92 33.30 -12.43
C LYS A 450 12.77 33.76 -10.98
N PHE A 451 12.07 32.98 -10.15
CA PHE A 451 11.95 33.26 -8.73
C PHE A 451 13.31 33.31 -8.02
N MET A 452 14.16 32.31 -8.25
CA MET A 452 15.47 32.24 -7.58
C MET A 452 16.36 33.44 -7.87
N VAL A 453 16.27 33.96 -9.08
CA VAL A 453 17.01 35.15 -9.47
C VAL A 453 16.37 36.42 -8.87
N GLY A 454 15.04 36.46 -8.80
CA GLY A 454 14.27 37.58 -8.30
C GLY A 454 14.61 38.88 -9.03
N ASP A 455 14.56 40.00 -8.30
CA ASP A 455 14.83 41.33 -8.87
C ASP A 455 16.33 41.59 -9.12
N LYS A 456 17.22 40.66 -8.73
CA LYS A 456 18.67 40.87 -8.80
C LYS A 456 19.20 40.98 -10.22
N CYS A 457 18.48 40.43 -11.21
CA CYS A 457 18.88 40.48 -12.61
C CYS A 457 18.17 41.54 -13.45
N VAL A 458 17.34 42.42 -12.87
CA VAL A 458 16.62 43.46 -13.65
C VAL A 458 17.58 44.30 -14.50
N VAL A 459 18.73 44.70 -13.95
CA VAL A 459 19.76 45.47 -14.68
C VAL A 459 20.47 44.61 -15.72
N VAL A 460 20.71 43.34 -15.40
CA VAL A 460 21.41 42.39 -16.28
C VAL A 460 20.54 42.02 -17.48
N ASP A 461 19.23 41.91 -17.30
CA ASP A 461 18.26 41.65 -18.36
C ASP A 461 18.27 42.79 -19.39
N VAL A 462 18.33 44.04 -18.95
CA VAL A 462 18.45 45.21 -19.85
C VAL A 462 19.75 45.15 -20.66
N ILE A 463 20.88 44.82 -20.02
CA ILE A 463 22.17 44.68 -20.72
C ILE A 463 22.13 43.50 -21.71
N THR A 464 21.52 42.40 -21.31
CA THR A 464 21.37 41.20 -22.15
C THR A 464 20.55 41.52 -23.40
N GLN A 465 19.45 42.26 -23.23
CA GLN A 465 18.60 42.74 -24.33
C GLN A 465 19.31 43.68 -25.29
N GLN A 466 20.18 44.55 -24.78
CA GLN A 466 20.83 45.55 -25.59
C GLN A 466 22.06 45.04 -26.35
N TYR A 467 22.84 44.12 -25.75
CA TYR A 467 24.14 43.70 -26.30
C TYR A 467 24.18 42.26 -26.81
N PHE A 468 23.33 41.37 -26.31
CA PHE A 468 23.43 39.93 -26.57
C PHE A 468 22.21 39.34 -27.29
N ALA A 469 21.26 40.16 -27.70
CA ALA A 469 20.01 39.72 -28.34
C ALA A 469 20.19 38.90 -29.63
N ASN A 470 21.37 38.94 -30.27
CA ASN A 470 21.65 38.21 -31.50
C ASN A 470 22.30 36.83 -31.29
N GLU A 471 22.58 36.41 -30.05
CA GLU A 471 23.21 35.11 -29.74
C GLU A 471 22.19 33.97 -29.68
N ASP A 472 22.53 32.79 -30.21
CA ASP A 472 21.57 31.67 -30.36
C ASP A 472 20.98 31.16 -29.03
N LEU A 473 21.68 31.30 -27.89
CA LEU A 473 21.18 30.93 -26.55
C LEU A 473 20.37 32.03 -25.85
N ILE A 474 20.30 33.23 -26.45
CA ILE A 474 19.74 34.45 -25.84
C ILE A 474 18.60 35.04 -26.69
N ARG A 475 18.55 34.76 -28.00
CA ARG A 475 17.56 35.29 -28.96
C ARG A 475 16.11 35.18 -28.47
N ASP A 476 15.75 34.03 -27.88
CA ASP A 476 14.39 33.76 -27.40
C ASP A 476 14.25 33.90 -25.87
N HIS A 477 15.36 34.06 -25.15
CA HIS A 477 15.43 34.13 -23.69
C HIS A 477 16.34 35.29 -23.26
N LEU A 478 15.82 36.52 -23.43
CA LEU A 478 16.49 37.78 -23.11
C LEU A 478 16.54 38.04 -21.59
N THR A 479 16.93 37.02 -20.84
CA THR A 479 16.98 36.98 -19.38
C THR A 479 18.38 36.58 -18.92
N CYS A 480 18.71 37.01 -17.72
CA CYS A 480 19.97 36.76 -17.04
C CYS A 480 20.21 35.28 -16.78
N PHE A 481 19.17 34.55 -16.36
CA PHE A 481 19.20 33.12 -16.11
C PHE A 481 17.81 32.53 -16.32
N ASP A 482 17.73 31.47 -17.11
CA ASP A 482 16.52 30.68 -17.31
C ASP A 482 16.91 29.23 -17.61
N VAL A 483 16.00 28.31 -17.33
CA VAL A 483 16.21 26.87 -17.52
C VAL A 483 15.03 26.32 -18.29
N ILE A 484 15.32 25.74 -19.45
CA ILE A 484 14.33 25.04 -20.26
C ILE A 484 14.41 23.56 -19.91
N THR A 485 13.27 22.97 -19.58
CA THR A 485 13.13 21.53 -19.44
C THR A 485 12.30 20.95 -20.55
N THR A 486 12.80 19.86 -21.14
CA THR A 486 12.06 19.12 -22.16
C THR A 486 11.82 17.69 -21.71
N LEU A 487 10.61 17.19 -22.00
CA LEU A 487 10.28 15.78 -21.85
C LEU A 487 10.87 15.00 -23.03
N LEU A 488 11.76 14.07 -22.74
CA LEU A 488 12.41 13.22 -23.74
C LEU A 488 11.53 11.99 -24.05
N LYS A 489 11.90 11.22 -25.08
CA LYS A 489 11.16 10.01 -25.49
C LYS A 489 10.96 9.00 -24.35
N GLY A 490 11.91 8.91 -23.40
CA GLY A 490 11.77 8.05 -22.23
C GLY A 490 10.60 8.44 -21.32
N SER A 491 10.24 9.72 -21.21
CA SER A 491 9.10 10.16 -20.37
C SER A 491 7.79 9.52 -20.80
N TYR A 492 7.52 9.45 -22.11
CA TYR A 492 6.31 8.83 -22.62
C TYR A 492 6.26 7.33 -22.29
N LEU A 493 7.39 6.63 -22.30
CA LEU A 493 7.44 5.23 -21.87
C LEU A 493 7.19 5.07 -20.38
N VAL A 494 7.74 5.93 -19.52
CA VAL A 494 7.50 5.86 -18.07
C VAL A 494 6.03 6.22 -17.75
N ILE A 495 5.45 7.20 -18.45
CA ILE A 495 4.02 7.54 -18.34
C ILE A 495 3.16 6.33 -18.73
N LEU A 496 3.44 5.71 -19.87
CA LEU A 496 2.74 4.50 -20.30
C LEU A 496 2.94 3.36 -19.29
N ALA A 497 4.16 3.19 -18.74
CA ALA A 497 4.44 2.21 -17.71
C ALA A 497 3.53 2.39 -16.49
N ALA A 498 3.39 3.62 -15.98
CA ALA A 498 2.52 3.92 -14.85
C ALA A 498 1.03 3.68 -15.16
N VAL A 499 0.57 4.02 -16.37
CA VAL A 499 -0.81 3.75 -16.82
C VAL A 499 -1.09 2.26 -16.91
N PHE A 500 -0.24 1.50 -17.62
CA PHE A 500 -0.40 0.05 -17.75
C PHE A 500 -0.26 -0.68 -16.42
N HIS A 501 0.66 -0.25 -15.55
CA HIS A 501 0.80 -0.76 -14.17
C HIS A 501 -0.50 -0.58 -13.38
N THR A 502 -1.10 0.60 -13.45
CA THR A 502 -2.35 0.90 -12.75
C THR A 502 -3.53 0.09 -13.31
N ILE A 503 -3.67 0.02 -14.64
CA ILE A 503 -4.71 -0.78 -15.30
C ILE A 503 -4.56 -2.26 -14.96
N ALA A 504 -3.34 -2.79 -15.01
CA ALA A 504 -3.05 -4.18 -14.65
C ALA A 504 -3.45 -4.47 -13.20
N THR A 505 -3.10 -3.58 -12.27
CA THR A 505 -3.43 -3.69 -10.85
C THR A 505 -4.94 -3.76 -10.62
N PHE A 506 -5.69 -2.78 -11.13
CA PHE A 506 -7.14 -2.77 -10.97
C PHE A 506 -7.84 -3.93 -11.69
N GLY A 507 -7.36 -4.29 -12.88
CA GLY A 507 -7.88 -5.40 -13.66
C GLY A 507 -7.74 -6.74 -12.93
N VAL A 508 -6.52 -7.06 -12.48
CA VAL A 508 -6.24 -8.31 -11.76
C VAL A 508 -6.99 -8.36 -10.42
N ASN A 509 -6.97 -7.26 -9.64
CA ASN A 509 -7.69 -7.21 -8.36
C ASN A 509 -9.21 -7.37 -8.52
N LYS A 510 -9.79 -6.89 -9.63
CA LYS A 510 -11.21 -7.10 -9.94
C LYS A 510 -11.54 -8.58 -10.16
N TYR A 511 -10.67 -9.33 -10.84
CA TYR A 511 -10.83 -10.77 -11.02
C TYR A 511 -10.61 -11.55 -9.72
N CYS A 512 -9.67 -11.13 -8.86
CA CYS A 512 -9.50 -11.71 -7.52
C CYS A 512 -10.78 -11.60 -6.70
N LYS A 513 -11.35 -10.39 -6.63
CA LYS A 513 -12.62 -10.16 -5.93
C LYS A 513 -13.76 -11.00 -6.51
N LYS A 514 -13.83 -11.17 -7.83
CA LYS A 514 -14.83 -12.05 -8.47
C LYS A 514 -14.64 -13.52 -8.06
N ILE A 515 -13.41 -14.03 -8.10
CA ILE A 515 -13.10 -15.40 -7.67
C ILE A 515 -13.51 -15.63 -6.21
N ASN A 516 -13.20 -14.66 -5.34
CA ASN A 516 -13.51 -14.76 -3.91
C ASN A 516 -15.03 -14.83 -3.67
N VAL A 517 -15.82 -14.05 -4.42
CA VAL A 517 -17.29 -14.11 -4.36
C VAL A 517 -17.81 -15.45 -4.85
N ASP A 518 -17.39 -15.89 -6.03
CA ASP A 518 -17.84 -17.16 -6.60
C ASP A 518 -17.48 -18.36 -5.70
N LEU A 519 -16.29 -18.33 -5.09
CA LEU A 519 -15.86 -19.34 -4.14
C LEU A 519 -16.76 -19.35 -2.90
N SER A 520 -17.09 -18.18 -2.35
CA SER A 520 -18.01 -18.09 -1.19
C SER A 520 -19.41 -18.62 -1.52
N GLU A 521 -19.92 -18.40 -2.73
CA GLU A 521 -21.20 -18.96 -3.16
C GLU A 521 -21.16 -20.48 -3.31
N LEU A 522 -20.04 -21.03 -3.78
CA LEU A 522 -19.85 -22.47 -3.91
C LEU A 522 -19.76 -23.14 -2.55
N GLU A 523 -19.04 -22.54 -1.60
CA GLU A 523 -18.99 -23.01 -0.22
C GLU A 523 -20.37 -22.98 0.44
N ARG A 524 -21.16 -21.91 0.19
CA ARG A 524 -22.53 -21.80 0.68
C ARG A 524 -23.40 -22.97 0.19
N LYS A 525 -23.40 -23.23 -1.12
CA LYS A 525 -24.14 -24.36 -1.71
C LYS A 525 -23.70 -25.70 -1.14
N ARG A 526 -22.40 -25.92 -0.93
CA ARG A 526 -21.88 -27.16 -0.34
C ARG A 526 -22.34 -27.34 1.11
N ARG A 527 -22.42 -26.25 1.89
CA ARG A 527 -22.94 -26.30 3.27
C ARG A 527 -24.44 -26.59 3.30
N GLU A 528 -25.21 -25.95 2.42
CA GLU A 528 -26.64 -26.22 2.23
C GLU A 528 -26.87 -27.71 1.88
N GLU A 529 -26.10 -28.26 0.93
CA GLU A 529 -26.17 -29.68 0.54
C GLU A 529 -25.82 -30.65 1.68
N LYS A 530 -24.89 -30.27 2.57
CA LYS A 530 -24.50 -31.08 3.73
C LYS A 530 -25.38 -30.84 4.96
N GLY A 531 -26.38 -29.97 4.89
CA GLY A 531 -27.24 -29.60 6.02
C GLY A 531 -26.51 -28.87 7.15
N LEU A 532 -25.37 -28.24 6.87
CA LEU A 532 -24.61 -27.44 7.85
C LEU A 532 -25.23 -26.04 7.99
N THR A 533 -25.11 -25.46 9.18
CA THR A 533 -25.57 -24.08 9.44
C THR A 533 -24.87 -23.06 8.54
N PRO A 534 -25.58 -22.00 8.08
CA PRO A 534 -25.03 -20.98 7.21
C PRO A 534 -23.88 -20.20 7.88
N LEU A 535 -22.98 -19.66 7.05
CA LEU A 535 -21.87 -18.80 7.50
C LEU A 535 -22.43 -17.53 8.16
N LEU A 536 -21.84 -17.12 9.27
CA LEU A 536 -22.34 -16.02 10.10
C LEU A 536 -22.43 -14.66 9.42
N ASN A 537 -21.62 -14.42 8.39
CA ASN A 537 -21.67 -13.21 7.57
C ASN A 537 -23.02 -12.99 6.84
N ASP A 538 -23.88 -14.01 6.76
CA ASP A 538 -25.18 -13.92 6.10
C ASP A 538 -26.34 -13.54 7.04
N LYS A 539 -26.15 -13.52 8.37
CA LYS A 539 -27.19 -13.05 9.31
C LYS A 539 -27.27 -11.52 9.43
N GLU A 540 -26.25 -10.79 8.98
CA GLU A 540 -26.15 -9.33 9.10
C GLU A 540 -26.37 -8.55 7.79
N LYS A 541 -26.78 -9.21 6.69
CA LYS A 541 -27.07 -8.54 5.41
C LYS A 541 -28.54 -8.21 5.19
#